data_AF-A0A7S3ZD55-F1
#
_entry.id   AF-A0A7S3ZD55-F1
#
_cell.length_a   1.000
_cell.length_b   1.000
_cell.length_c   1.000
_cell.angle_alpha   90.00
_cell.angle_beta   90.00
_cell.angle_gamma   90.00
#
_symmetry.space_group_name_H-M   'P 1'
#
loop_
_entity.id
_entity.type
_entity.pdbx_description
1 polymer ?
#
loop_
_entity_poly.entity_id
_entity_poly.type
_entity_poly.pdbx_seq_one_letter_code
_entity_poly.pdbx_strand_id
1 'polypeptide(L)'
;SDPRHLRVTPRGNARMLAVQLIAFLVPFSSLAFVALQPNPPKWPESVKVFSPTNSTAAIEDAVNSAFKTNGGQKDHGQFSTYRYAFLFKPGSYEAQVPVGYYTQVLGLGSSPNDVKFTSEKGVYCEEGDYTFTVGALNTFWRAAENFHTSANYNWFGGYEGMLWAASQASPLRRIMVDEKLVLYQYYDDGSHPGAAGYSSGGFIADVKVNGSVSFGSQQQFFTRSCEFGAGDQAVWNTVHVGSSGVPKSHCGRTKTIPGSPMISIDSVPIVREKPFISVDSSGKYTLNVPEVRINSTGTSWASGSEKLDTRDFSKIYVTKPSDTADTINQMLFMGLDVVVSPGIYNLTDSLKVQKEDQVILGLGMATLVSSTGKPCIEVSDVDGVTIAGLMLGAGTVKSPSLLKWGTGNFKGDRANPGFIHDVFVRVGGTNDVNVNEVSTELMIDLQNGNIIGDNLWLWRADHDQSGQVYGGANPCSTGLNVDGDDVIMYGLFVEHTLKNLVTWNGERGR
;
A
#
# COMPACT_ATOMS: atom_id res chain seq x y z
N SER A 1 64.83 -75.76 21.29
CA SER A 1 65.51 -75.13 22.45
C SER A 1 66.44 -74.06 21.91
N ASP A 2 66.16 -72.84 22.32
CA ASP A 2 66.60 -71.57 21.74
C ASP A 2 68.14 -71.38 21.68
N PRO A 3 68.73 -70.83 20.59
CA PRO A 3 70.15 -70.53 20.54
C PRO A 3 70.47 -69.05 20.83
N ARG A 4 71.40 -68.89 21.77
CA ARG A 4 72.64 -68.11 21.69
C ARG A 4 72.60 -66.65 21.19
N HIS A 5 72.86 -65.78 22.19
CA HIS A 5 74.02 -64.88 22.28
C HIS A 5 74.29 -63.76 21.26
N LEU A 6 74.51 -62.59 21.88
CA LEU A 6 75.67 -61.68 21.79
C LEU A 6 75.46 -60.29 21.19
N ARG A 7 75.89 -59.33 22.02
CA ARG A 7 76.07 -57.88 21.86
C ARG A 7 76.75 -57.49 20.54
N VAL A 8 76.45 -56.27 20.06
CA VAL A 8 77.36 -55.09 20.04
C VAL A 8 76.56 -53.83 19.64
N THR A 9 76.94 -52.70 20.24
CA THR A 9 76.47 -51.31 20.05
C THR A 9 76.39 -50.81 18.60
N PRO A 10 75.61 -49.74 18.31
CA PRO A 10 76.30 -48.47 17.99
C PRO A 10 75.58 -47.16 18.39
N ARG A 11 76.38 -46.09 18.37
CA ARG A 11 76.05 -44.66 18.43
C ARG A 11 75.41 -44.15 17.12
N GLY A 12 74.69 -43.02 17.19
CA GLY A 12 74.81 -41.97 16.16
C GLY A 12 73.53 -41.50 15.46
N ASN A 13 72.97 -40.40 15.99
CA ASN A 13 72.19 -39.31 15.38
C ASN A 13 71.80 -39.36 13.89
N ALA A 14 70.50 -39.18 13.62
CA ALA A 14 69.90 -38.03 12.90
C ALA A 14 68.52 -38.44 12.32
N ARG A 15 67.44 -37.87 12.85
CA ARG A 15 66.13 -37.83 12.17
C ARG A 15 65.59 -36.41 12.20
N MET A 16 65.38 -35.87 11.00
CA MET A 16 64.70 -34.61 10.74
C MET A 16 63.30 -34.62 11.36
N LEU A 17 62.97 -33.58 12.14
CA LEU A 17 61.59 -33.21 12.41
C LEU A 17 61.07 -32.45 11.19
N ALA A 18 60.12 -33.04 10.47
CA ALA A 18 59.26 -32.29 9.56
C ALA A 18 58.19 -31.58 10.40
N VAL A 19 58.30 -30.26 10.55
CA VAL A 19 57.23 -29.43 11.10
C VAL A 19 56.23 -29.18 9.98
N GLN A 20 55.09 -29.88 10.01
CA GLN A 20 53.92 -29.50 9.22
C GLN A 20 53.30 -28.25 9.85
N LEU A 21 53.52 -27.08 9.22
CA LEU A 21 52.68 -25.91 9.45
C LEU A 21 51.27 -26.23 8.90
N ILE A 22 50.34 -26.58 9.79
CA ILE A 22 48.91 -26.48 9.49
C ILE A 22 48.57 -24.99 9.58
N ALA A 23 48.51 -24.34 8.41
CA ALA A 23 47.92 -23.01 8.31
C ALA A 23 46.42 -23.15 8.60
N PHE A 24 45.99 -22.71 9.78
CA PHE A 24 44.58 -22.42 10.03
C PHE A 24 44.17 -21.26 9.10
N LEU A 25 43.53 -21.61 7.99
CA LEU A 25 42.71 -20.67 7.23
C LEU A 25 41.53 -20.28 8.12
N VAL A 26 41.71 -19.20 8.87
CA VAL A 26 40.58 -18.44 9.44
C VAL A 26 39.71 -18.04 8.24
N PRO A 27 38.41 -18.36 8.21
CA PRO A 27 37.55 -17.80 7.19
C PRO A 27 37.54 -16.30 7.45
N PHE A 28 38.18 -15.54 6.56
CA PHE A 28 37.89 -14.12 6.46
C PHE A 28 36.39 -14.04 6.21
N SER A 29 35.65 -13.64 7.24
CA SER A 29 34.32 -13.09 7.07
C SER A 29 34.47 -11.92 6.09
N SER A 30 34.17 -12.17 4.82
CA SER A 30 34.00 -11.08 3.87
C SER A 30 32.86 -10.25 4.44
N LEU A 31 33.18 -9.12 5.07
CA LEU A 31 32.24 -8.02 5.24
C LEU A 31 31.70 -7.75 3.85
N ALA A 32 30.53 -8.30 3.55
CA ALA A 32 29.81 -8.03 2.33
C ALA A 32 29.53 -6.53 2.37
N PHE A 33 30.31 -5.77 1.61
CA PHE A 33 30.13 -4.34 1.52
C PHE A 33 28.76 -4.12 0.88
N VAL A 34 27.80 -3.60 1.63
CA VAL A 34 26.50 -3.23 1.07
C VAL A 34 26.76 -2.06 0.13
N ALA A 35 26.65 -2.32 -1.17
CA ALA A 35 26.82 -1.28 -2.17
C ALA A 35 25.75 -0.21 -1.95
N LEU A 36 26.19 1.03 -1.69
CA LEU A 36 25.30 2.17 -1.52
C LEU A 36 24.46 2.37 -2.78
N GLN A 37 23.19 2.65 -2.58
CA GLN A 37 22.24 2.94 -3.66
C GLN A 37 22.35 4.40 -4.11
N PRO A 38 21.99 4.73 -5.37
CA PRO A 38 22.07 6.10 -5.86
C PRO A 38 21.08 7.02 -5.12
N ASN A 39 21.53 8.22 -4.77
CA ASN A 39 20.69 9.29 -4.22
C ASN A 39 21.07 10.60 -4.94
N PRO A 40 20.26 11.10 -5.89
CA PRO A 40 18.88 10.69 -6.22
C PRO A 40 18.74 9.26 -6.75
N PRO A 41 17.63 8.57 -6.45
CA PRO A 41 17.35 7.25 -7.01
C PRO A 41 17.15 7.30 -8.53
N LYS A 42 17.39 6.16 -9.17
CA LYS A 42 17.10 5.96 -10.59
C LYS A 42 15.67 5.45 -10.75
N TRP A 43 14.79 6.35 -11.17
CA TRP A 43 13.39 6.04 -11.44
C TRP A 43 13.19 5.41 -12.83
N PRO A 44 12.33 4.40 -12.99
CA PRO A 44 11.93 3.92 -14.32
C PRO A 44 11.00 4.93 -15.02
N GLU A 45 10.75 4.72 -16.31
CA GLU A 45 9.93 5.65 -17.12
C GLU A 45 8.48 5.79 -16.64
N SER A 46 7.95 4.78 -15.93
CA SER A 46 6.62 4.78 -15.30
C SER A 46 6.51 5.75 -14.12
N VAL A 47 7.63 6.29 -13.64
CA VAL A 47 7.68 7.31 -12.60
C VAL A 47 8.09 8.63 -13.25
N LYS A 48 7.24 9.66 -13.14
CA LYS A 48 7.59 11.03 -13.56
C LYS A 48 7.76 11.89 -12.32
N VAL A 49 8.91 12.56 -12.24
CA VAL A 49 9.21 13.51 -11.16
C VAL A 49 9.13 14.92 -11.72
N PHE A 50 8.24 15.73 -11.16
CA PHE A 50 8.05 17.13 -11.53
C PHE A 50 8.62 18.05 -10.45
N SER A 51 9.11 19.20 -10.89
CA SER A 51 9.54 20.31 -10.04
C SER A 51 8.84 21.60 -10.49
N PRO A 52 8.88 22.68 -9.70
CA PRO A 52 8.27 23.95 -10.09
C PRO A 52 8.82 24.56 -11.40
N THR A 53 9.92 24.05 -11.94
CA THR A 53 10.46 24.49 -13.24
C THR A 53 9.80 23.81 -14.43
N ASN A 54 9.02 22.74 -14.22
CA ASN A 54 8.22 22.13 -15.29
C ASN A 54 7.02 23.04 -15.57
N SER A 55 6.73 23.30 -16.85
CA SER A 55 5.52 24.06 -17.22
C SER A 55 4.27 23.25 -16.93
N THR A 56 3.16 23.94 -16.62
CA THR A 56 1.84 23.33 -16.44
C THR A 56 1.49 22.39 -17.60
N ALA A 57 1.67 22.86 -18.84
CA ALA A 57 1.40 22.06 -20.04
C ALA A 57 2.22 20.76 -20.09
N ALA A 58 3.50 20.78 -19.72
CA ALA A 58 4.32 19.57 -19.73
C ALA A 58 3.90 18.56 -18.65
N ILE A 59 3.43 19.04 -17.49
CA ILE A 59 2.88 18.19 -16.44
C ILE A 59 1.57 17.56 -16.92
N GLU A 60 0.65 18.38 -17.41
CA GLU A 60 -0.66 17.93 -17.89
C GLU A 60 -0.54 17.00 -19.11
N ASP A 61 0.39 17.24 -20.03
CA ASP A 61 0.65 16.35 -21.16
C ASP A 61 1.07 14.95 -20.69
N ALA A 62 1.96 14.87 -19.70
CA ALA A 62 2.39 13.60 -19.13
C ALA A 62 1.26 12.87 -18.39
N VAL A 63 0.48 13.60 -17.58
CA VAL A 63 -0.66 13.04 -16.83
C VAL A 63 -1.76 12.58 -17.78
N ASN A 64 -2.17 13.43 -18.73
CA ASN A 64 -3.21 13.12 -19.70
C ASN A 64 -2.79 11.97 -20.62
N SER A 65 -1.49 11.79 -20.90
CA SER A 65 -1.00 10.64 -21.66
C SER A 65 -1.22 9.33 -20.91
N ALA A 66 -0.98 9.30 -19.59
CA ALA A 66 -1.31 8.13 -18.76
C ALA A 66 -2.82 7.94 -18.62
N PHE A 67 -3.57 9.03 -18.41
CA PHE A 67 -5.02 8.99 -18.26
C PHE A 67 -5.73 8.44 -19.49
N LYS A 68 -5.22 8.68 -20.71
CA LYS A 68 -5.74 8.07 -21.95
C LYS A 68 -5.70 6.54 -21.96
N THR A 69 -4.87 5.92 -21.15
CA THR A 69 -4.73 4.45 -21.07
C THR A 69 -5.38 3.88 -19.81
N ASN A 70 -5.34 4.65 -18.73
CA ASN A 70 -5.71 4.20 -17.40
C ASN A 70 -6.95 4.88 -16.83
N GLY A 71 -7.64 5.76 -17.57
CA GLY A 71 -8.80 6.47 -17.03
C GLY A 71 -9.77 6.91 -18.11
N GLY A 72 -10.84 7.55 -17.65
CA GLY A 72 -11.97 7.96 -18.48
C GLY A 72 -13.17 7.06 -18.28
N GLN A 73 -14.15 7.24 -19.17
CA GLN A 73 -15.48 6.66 -19.07
C GLN A 73 -15.53 5.17 -19.41
N LYS A 74 -16.59 4.50 -18.91
CA LYS A 74 -16.83 3.06 -19.08
C LYS A 74 -15.71 2.20 -18.51
N ASP A 75 -15.24 2.58 -17.33
CA ASP A 75 -14.18 1.90 -16.58
C ASP A 75 -12.89 1.72 -17.42
N HIS A 76 -12.59 2.69 -18.27
CA HIS A 76 -11.46 2.59 -19.20
C HIS A 76 -10.13 2.47 -18.43
N GLY A 77 -9.43 1.35 -18.67
CA GLY A 77 -8.16 1.05 -18.01
C GLY A 77 -8.27 0.20 -16.75
N GLN A 78 -9.46 -0.28 -16.37
CA GLN A 78 -9.66 -1.12 -15.18
C GLN A 78 -8.72 -2.33 -15.12
N PHE A 79 -8.46 -2.99 -16.24
CA PHE A 79 -7.53 -4.12 -16.33
C PHE A 79 -6.24 -3.80 -17.10
N SER A 80 -5.87 -2.53 -17.16
CA SER A 80 -4.64 -2.07 -17.79
C SER A 80 -3.40 -2.75 -17.19
N THR A 81 -2.40 -3.00 -18.03
CA THR A 81 -1.07 -3.47 -17.62
C THR A 81 -0.12 -2.32 -17.28
N TYR A 82 -0.51 -1.08 -17.56
CA TYR A 82 0.29 0.10 -17.29
C TYR A 82 0.11 0.57 -15.84
N ARG A 83 1.20 1.05 -15.24
CA ARG A 83 1.30 1.54 -13.86
C ARG A 83 2.02 2.88 -13.88
N TYR A 84 1.53 3.86 -13.13
CA TYR A 84 2.09 5.21 -13.13
C TYR A 84 2.23 5.79 -11.73
N ALA A 85 3.33 6.48 -11.48
CA ALA A 85 3.49 7.34 -10.32
C ALA A 85 3.95 8.73 -10.73
N PHE A 86 3.22 9.76 -10.28
CA PHE A 86 3.54 11.16 -10.51
C PHE A 86 4.01 11.78 -9.20
N LEU A 87 5.29 12.13 -9.14
CA LEU A 87 5.96 12.63 -7.94
C LEU A 87 6.22 14.13 -8.09
N PHE A 88 5.77 14.93 -7.15
CA PHE A 88 5.88 16.38 -7.19
C PHE A 88 6.86 16.85 -6.10
N LYS A 89 7.97 17.47 -6.50
CA LYS A 89 8.92 18.09 -5.55
C LYS A 89 8.25 19.26 -4.81
N PRO A 90 8.79 19.69 -3.67
CA PRO A 90 8.31 20.89 -2.98
C PRO A 90 8.15 22.11 -3.90
N GLY A 91 7.01 22.79 -3.81
CA GLY A 91 6.64 23.98 -4.56
C GLY A 91 5.16 24.02 -4.94
N SER A 92 4.79 24.94 -5.84
CA SER A 92 3.41 25.17 -6.26
C SER A 92 3.17 24.80 -7.72
N TYR A 93 1.99 24.25 -8.00
CA TYR A 93 1.63 23.67 -9.29
C TYR A 93 0.21 24.08 -9.70
N GLU A 94 0.10 24.77 -10.84
CA GLU A 94 -1.17 25.13 -11.48
C GLU A 94 -1.72 24.02 -12.40
N ALA A 95 -1.25 22.78 -12.24
CA ALA A 95 -1.66 21.65 -13.07
C ALA A 95 -2.96 21.01 -12.56
N GLN A 96 -3.78 20.53 -13.49
CA GLN A 96 -4.92 19.67 -13.20
C GLN A 96 -4.52 18.21 -13.45
N VAL A 97 -4.75 17.36 -12.46
CA VAL A 97 -4.23 16.00 -12.43
C VAL A 97 -5.38 15.00 -12.25
N PRO A 98 -6.03 14.54 -13.35
CA PRO A 98 -7.00 13.46 -13.28
C PRO A 98 -6.30 12.13 -12.96
N VAL A 99 -6.78 11.44 -11.93
CA VAL A 99 -6.20 10.17 -11.48
C VAL A 99 -7.07 8.99 -11.92
N GLY A 100 -6.54 8.20 -12.85
CA GLY A 100 -7.15 6.96 -13.33
C GLY A 100 -6.71 5.72 -12.52
N TYR A 101 -7.09 4.54 -13.01
CA TYR A 101 -6.62 3.24 -12.52
C TYR A 101 -5.09 3.15 -12.50
N TYR A 102 -4.60 2.37 -11.56
CA TYR A 102 -3.19 2.09 -11.33
C TYR A 102 -2.26 3.30 -11.40
N THR A 103 -2.75 4.43 -10.90
CA THR A 103 -2.05 5.72 -10.92
C THR A 103 -1.97 6.25 -9.50
N GLN A 104 -0.80 6.72 -9.11
CA GLN A 104 -0.58 7.35 -7.81
C GLN A 104 0.03 8.74 -7.98
N VAL A 105 -0.51 9.73 -7.25
CA VAL A 105 0.04 11.09 -7.17
C VAL A 105 0.67 11.28 -5.79
N LEU A 106 1.93 11.67 -5.73
CA LEU A 106 2.67 11.86 -4.47
C LEU A 106 3.35 13.22 -4.43
N GLY A 107 3.17 13.97 -3.36
CA GLY A 107 4.09 15.04 -3.02
C GLY A 107 5.35 14.50 -2.32
N LEU A 108 6.50 15.08 -2.65
CA LEU A 108 7.81 14.75 -2.07
C LEU A 108 8.23 15.75 -0.97
N GLY A 109 7.24 16.36 -0.33
CA GLY A 109 7.40 17.21 0.85
C GLY A 109 7.74 16.43 2.11
N SER A 110 8.33 17.10 3.09
CA SER A 110 8.35 16.62 4.47
C SER A 110 6.98 16.79 5.13
N SER A 111 6.22 17.77 4.67
CA SER A 111 4.84 18.08 5.06
C SER A 111 3.96 18.20 3.80
N PRO A 112 2.64 17.96 3.90
CA PRO A 112 1.70 18.22 2.79
C PRO A 112 1.74 19.66 2.29
N ASN A 113 2.04 20.61 3.18
CA ASN A 113 2.13 22.03 2.82
C ASN A 113 3.32 22.37 1.90
N ASP A 114 4.30 21.47 1.77
CA ASP A 114 5.48 21.70 0.93
C ASP A 114 5.15 21.56 -0.56
N VAL A 115 4.06 20.85 -0.93
CA VAL A 115 3.64 20.62 -2.32
C VAL A 115 2.21 21.11 -2.48
N LYS A 116 2.01 22.23 -3.16
CA LYS A 116 0.68 22.85 -3.30
C LYS A 116 0.16 22.79 -4.73
N PHE A 117 -1.03 22.24 -4.92
CA PHE A 117 -1.83 22.37 -6.13
C PHE A 117 -2.77 23.56 -6.00
N THR A 118 -2.68 24.50 -6.94
CA THR A 118 -3.39 25.79 -6.89
C THR A 118 -4.40 25.98 -8.01
N SER A 119 -4.45 25.05 -8.97
CA SER A 119 -5.47 25.06 -10.02
C SER A 119 -6.87 24.78 -9.47
N GLU A 120 -7.91 25.18 -10.22
CA GLU A 120 -9.31 25.02 -9.79
C GLU A 120 -9.66 23.57 -9.44
N LYS A 121 -9.15 22.59 -10.20
CA LYS A 121 -9.40 21.15 -9.97
C LYS A 121 -8.31 20.46 -9.14
N GLY A 122 -7.08 20.95 -9.15
CA GLY A 122 -5.94 20.29 -8.52
C GLY A 122 -5.78 18.83 -8.94
N VAL A 123 -5.53 17.95 -7.96
CA VAL A 123 -5.56 16.50 -8.12
C VAL A 123 -6.98 15.99 -7.87
N TYR A 124 -7.53 15.18 -8.76
CA TYR A 124 -8.92 14.74 -8.65
C TYR A 124 -9.18 13.36 -9.27
N CYS A 125 -10.28 12.73 -8.86
CA CYS A 125 -10.79 11.48 -9.42
C CYS A 125 -12.28 11.61 -9.69
N GLU A 126 -12.65 11.43 -10.96
CA GLU A 126 -14.05 11.28 -11.38
C GLU A 126 -14.48 9.80 -11.39
N GLU A 127 -15.79 9.57 -11.39
CA GLU A 127 -16.39 8.26 -11.54
C GLU A 127 -15.99 7.63 -12.89
N GLY A 128 -15.70 6.33 -12.85
CA GLY A 128 -15.29 5.54 -14.00
C GLY A 128 -16.38 5.39 -15.06
N ASP A 129 -17.66 5.58 -14.69
CA ASP A 129 -18.78 5.58 -15.61
C ASP A 129 -19.85 6.59 -15.17
N TYR A 130 -20.39 7.37 -16.11
CA TYR A 130 -21.39 8.41 -15.85
C TYR A 130 -22.84 7.90 -15.87
N THR A 131 -23.06 6.58 -15.96
CA THR A 131 -24.39 5.99 -15.73
C THR A 131 -24.62 5.81 -14.24
N PHE A 132 -25.78 6.21 -13.74
CA PHE A 132 -26.01 6.20 -12.28
C PHE A 132 -25.89 4.79 -11.66
N THR A 133 -26.21 3.73 -12.43
CA THR A 133 -26.16 2.33 -11.97
C THR A 133 -24.76 1.76 -11.85
N VAL A 134 -23.77 2.37 -12.50
CA VAL A 134 -22.35 1.97 -12.40
C VAL A 134 -21.62 2.99 -11.55
N GLY A 135 -21.66 4.26 -11.97
CA GLY A 135 -21.08 5.37 -11.24
C GLY A 135 -19.62 5.12 -10.86
N ALA A 136 -19.32 5.27 -9.58
CA ALA A 136 -18.02 5.00 -9.00
C ALA A 136 -17.80 3.52 -8.62
N LEU A 137 -18.78 2.62 -8.76
CA LEU A 137 -18.70 1.24 -8.23
C LEU A 137 -17.45 0.48 -8.70
N ASN A 138 -16.95 0.79 -9.90
CA ASN A 138 -15.77 0.16 -10.47
C ASN A 138 -14.51 1.05 -10.40
N THR A 139 -14.58 2.22 -9.77
CA THR A 139 -13.51 3.22 -9.75
C THR A 139 -12.47 2.88 -8.68
N PHE A 140 -11.57 1.96 -9.03
CA PHE A 140 -10.61 1.33 -8.12
C PHE A 140 -9.15 1.78 -8.33
N TRP A 141 -8.27 1.25 -7.48
CA TRP A 141 -6.81 1.13 -7.65
C TRP A 141 -6.12 2.43 -8.02
N ARG A 142 -6.29 3.46 -7.21
CA ARG A 142 -5.65 4.78 -7.40
C ARG A 142 -5.30 5.39 -6.06
N ALA A 143 -4.36 6.32 -6.00
CA ALA A 143 -4.00 6.91 -4.71
C ALA A 143 -3.47 8.34 -4.87
N ALA A 144 -3.66 9.15 -3.83
CA ALA A 144 -3.10 10.49 -3.77
C ALA A 144 -2.58 10.77 -2.36
N GLU A 145 -1.36 11.29 -2.24
CA GLU A 145 -0.71 11.46 -0.94
C GLU A 145 0.24 12.65 -0.82
N ASN A 146 0.34 13.19 0.40
CA ASN A 146 1.38 14.15 0.83
C ASN A 146 1.39 15.48 0.05
N PHE A 147 0.23 16.10 -0.14
CA PHE A 147 0.12 17.41 -0.79
C PHE A 147 -0.98 18.28 -0.19
N HIS A 148 -0.93 19.55 -0.52
CA HIS A 148 -1.93 20.56 -0.24
C HIS A 148 -2.67 20.92 -1.53
N THR A 149 -4.00 20.99 -1.49
CA THR A 149 -4.81 21.49 -2.61
C THR A 149 -5.69 22.66 -2.19
N SER A 150 -5.77 23.67 -3.05
CA SER A 150 -6.76 24.76 -2.98
C SER A 150 -7.85 24.64 -4.05
N ALA A 151 -8.10 23.42 -4.53
CA ALA A 151 -9.13 23.15 -5.52
C ALA A 151 -10.50 23.67 -5.03
N ASN A 152 -11.19 24.41 -5.89
CA ASN A 152 -12.47 25.06 -5.66
C ASN A 152 -13.43 24.89 -6.84
N TYR A 153 -13.16 23.93 -7.73
CA TYR A 153 -14.00 23.67 -8.90
C TYR A 153 -15.39 23.19 -8.49
N ASN A 154 -16.44 23.84 -9.01
CA ASN A 154 -17.84 23.45 -8.79
C ASN A 154 -18.23 22.28 -9.71
N TRP A 155 -18.26 21.06 -9.16
CA TRP A 155 -18.54 19.85 -9.91
C TRP A 155 -20.01 19.72 -10.31
N PHE A 156 -20.92 20.03 -9.38
CA PHE A 156 -22.37 19.99 -9.56
C PHE A 156 -23.04 20.69 -8.38
N GLY A 157 -24.17 21.37 -8.59
CA GLY A 157 -25.08 21.77 -7.52
C GLY A 157 -24.48 22.53 -6.32
N GLY A 158 -23.32 23.19 -6.44
CA GLY A 158 -22.63 23.88 -5.33
C GLY A 158 -21.66 23.00 -4.52
N TYR A 159 -21.40 21.76 -4.98
CA TYR A 159 -20.36 20.88 -4.48
C TYR A 159 -19.03 21.25 -5.14
N GLU A 160 -18.46 22.35 -4.65
CA GLU A 160 -17.15 22.85 -5.06
C GLU A 160 -16.03 22.24 -4.19
N GLY A 161 -14.85 22.02 -4.77
CA GLY A 161 -13.70 21.54 -4.01
C GLY A 161 -12.87 20.49 -4.73
N MET A 162 -12.11 19.72 -3.95
CA MET A 162 -11.43 18.53 -4.46
C MET A 162 -12.45 17.39 -4.62
N LEU A 163 -12.48 16.76 -5.79
CA LEU A 163 -13.29 15.59 -6.05
C LEU A 163 -12.46 14.31 -5.97
N TRP A 164 -12.98 13.33 -5.24
CA TRP A 164 -12.44 11.98 -5.18
C TRP A 164 -13.57 10.94 -5.16
N ALA A 165 -14.29 10.85 -6.28
CA ALA A 165 -15.39 9.91 -6.45
C ALA A 165 -14.83 8.53 -6.84
N ALA A 166 -14.58 7.69 -5.84
CA ALA A 166 -13.97 6.38 -6.01
C ALA A 166 -14.57 5.33 -5.06
N SER A 167 -14.29 4.05 -5.34
CA SER A 167 -14.67 2.92 -4.48
C SER A 167 -13.45 2.31 -3.79
N GLN A 168 -13.41 0.99 -3.56
CA GLN A 168 -12.34 0.30 -2.84
C GLN A 168 -10.94 0.55 -3.45
N ALA A 169 -9.90 0.40 -2.62
CA ALA A 169 -8.48 0.58 -2.99
C ALA A 169 -8.16 1.94 -3.65
N SER A 170 -8.79 3.00 -3.13
CA SER A 170 -8.61 4.37 -3.63
C SER A 170 -8.20 5.37 -2.53
N PRO A 171 -7.12 5.12 -1.76
CA PRO A 171 -6.80 5.91 -0.57
C PRO A 171 -6.40 7.35 -0.87
N LEU A 172 -6.84 8.26 0.00
CA LEU A 172 -6.19 9.56 0.22
C LEU A 172 -5.47 9.55 1.55
N ARG A 173 -4.19 9.94 1.57
CA ARG A 173 -3.41 10.01 2.81
C ARG A 173 -2.60 11.28 2.92
N ARG A 174 -2.48 11.82 4.14
CA ARG A 174 -1.54 12.91 4.42
C ARG A 174 -1.76 14.12 3.51
N ILE A 175 -3.01 14.59 3.41
CA ILE A 175 -3.38 15.70 2.50
C ILE A 175 -3.98 16.85 3.28
N MET A 176 -3.72 18.07 2.81
CA MET A 176 -4.42 19.28 3.21
C MET A 176 -5.38 19.73 2.10
N VAL A 177 -6.65 19.97 2.43
CA VAL A 177 -7.66 20.52 1.51
C VAL A 177 -8.18 21.84 2.08
N ASP A 178 -7.98 22.95 1.34
CA ASP A 178 -8.44 24.28 1.77
C ASP A 178 -9.97 24.41 1.74
N GLU A 179 -10.62 23.83 0.72
CA GLU A 179 -12.06 23.92 0.52
C GLU A 179 -12.77 22.63 0.98
N LYS A 180 -13.77 22.15 0.22
CA LYS A 180 -14.51 20.92 0.51
C LYS A 180 -13.83 19.71 -0.16
N LEU A 181 -14.11 18.53 0.39
CA LEU A 181 -13.80 17.25 -0.24
C LEU A 181 -15.10 16.53 -0.61
N VAL A 182 -15.29 16.25 -1.89
CA VAL A 182 -16.49 15.63 -2.45
C VAL A 182 -16.16 14.20 -2.88
N LEU A 183 -16.89 13.21 -2.37
CA LEU A 183 -16.56 11.78 -2.55
C LEU A 183 -17.49 11.04 -3.53
N TYR A 184 -18.30 11.78 -4.30
CA TYR A 184 -19.32 11.22 -5.19
C TYR A 184 -19.67 12.21 -6.31
N GLN A 185 -20.37 11.77 -7.36
CA GLN A 185 -20.89 12.65 -8.40
C GLN A 185 -22.37 12.44 -8.71
N TYR A 186 -23.02 13.50 -9.20
CA TYR A 186 -24.33 13.40 -9.85
C TYR A 186 -24.18 13.41 -11.36
N TYR A 187 -25.03 12.62 -12.02
CA TYR A 187 -25.21 12.66 -13.45
C TYR A 187 -26.66 12.88 -13.80
N ASP A 188 -26.88 13.67 -14.84
CA ASP A 188 -28.15 13.70 -15.55
C ASP A 188 -28.00 12.77 -16.76
N ASP A 189 -28.34 11.49 -16.56
CA ASP A 189 -28.35 10.51 -17.66
C ASP A 189 -29.68 10.55 -18.46
N GLY A 190 -30.55 11.53 -18.19
CA GLY A 190 -31.88 11.68 -18.79
C GLY A 190 -32.93 10.67 -18.31
N SER A 191 -32.53 9.58 -17.67
CA SER A 191 -33.41 8.55 -17.12
C SER A 191 -33.60 8.68 -15.60
N HIS A 192 -32.60 9.23 -14.90
CA HIS A 192 -32.57 9.46 -13.47
C HIS A 192 -32.07 10.89 -13.17
N PRO A 193 -32.79 11.93 -13.62
CA PRO A 193 -32.34 13.30 -13.45
C PRO A 193 -32.13 13.62 -11.97
N GLY A 194 -30.90 14.03 -11.63
CA GLY A 194 -30.52 14.34 -10.25
C GLY A 194 -30.20 13.13 -9.38
N ALA A 195 -29.89 11.97 -9.96
CA ALA A 195 -29.35 10.82 -9.23
C ALA A 195 -27.82 10.89 -9.10
N ALA A 196 -27.32 10.54 -7.93
CA ALA A 196 -25.90 10.32 -7.71
C ALA A 196 -25.51 8.93 -8.19
N GLY A 197 -24.34 8.79 -8.80
CA GLY A 197 -23.81 7.49 -9.20
C GLY A 197 -23.61 6.57 -7.99
N TYR A 198 -23.80 5.27 -8.19
CA TYR A 198 -23.49 4.29 -7.15
C TYR A 198 -22.00 4.30 -6.82
N SER A 199 -21.66 4.24 -5.53
CA SER A 199 -20.27 4.26 -5.06
C SER A 199 -20.10 3.37 -3.82
N SER A 200 -18.95 2.71 -3.69
CA SER A 200 -18.68 1.71 -2.64
C SER A 200 -17.28 1.88 -2.04
N GLY A 201 -16.97 3.11 -1.68
CA GLY A 201 -15.76 3.48 -0.97
C GLY A 201 -15.74 2.94 0.46
N GLY A 202 -14.76 3.32 1.26
CA GLY A 202 -13.55 4.02 0.89
C GLY A 202 -12.70 4.23 2.13
N PHE A 203 -11.49 4.76 1.93
CA PHE A 203 -10.53 4.95 3.00
C PHE A 203 -9.83 6.29 2.87
N ILE A 204 -9.84 7.07 3.96
CA ILE A 204 -9.05 8.30 4.09
C ILE A 204 -8.34 8.28 5.45
N ALA A 205 -7.05 8.59 5.47
CA ALA A 205 -6.32 8.70 6.73
C ALA A 205 -5.35 9.88 6.76
N ASP A 206 -5.18 10.48 7.93
CA ASP A 206 -4.19 11.55 8.13
C ASP A 206 -4.44 12.79 7.24
N VAL A 207 -5.73 13.06 6.94
CA VAL A 207 -6.16 14.16 6.07
C VAL A 207 -6.81 15.27 6.88
N LYS A 208 -6.47 16.50 6.51
CA LYS A 208 -7.12 17.72 7.01
C LYS A 208 -7.92 18.38 5.89
N VAL A 209 -9.20 18.65 6.16
CA VAL A 209 -10.12 19.37 5.27
C VAL A 209 -10.66 20.55 6.05
N ASN A 210 -10.34 21.77 5.62
CA ASN A 210 -10.83 22.98 6.27
C ASN A 210 -12.34 23.16 6.07
N GLY A 211 -12.86 22.78 4.89
CA GLY A 211 -14.28 22.78 4.58
C GLY A 211 -15.00 21.51 5.03
N SER A 212 -16.08 21.19 4.33
CA SER A 212 -16.88 19.98 4.59
C SER A 212 -16.37 18.78 3.79
N VAL A 213 -16.55 17.57 4.34
CA VAL A 213 -16.46 16.32 3.58
C VAL A 213 -17.87 15.84 3.27
N SER A 214 -18.15 15.60 1.98
CA SER A 214 -19.43 15.10 1.51
C SER A 214 -19.30 13.66 1.02
N PHE A 215 -19.84 12.73 1.81
CA PHE A 215 -19.84 11.30 1.49
C PHE A 215 -20.91 10.95 0.44
N GLY A 216 -22.05 11.64 0.42
CA GLY A 216 -23.06 11.52 -0.65
C GLY A 216 -23.58 10.09 -0.86
N SER A 217 -23.45 9.56 -2.08
CA SER A 217 -23.96 8.23 -2.46
C SER A 217 -23.10 7.06 -2.01
N GLN A 218 -21.98 7.32 -1.32
CA GLN A 218 -21.08 6.28 -0.83
C GLN A 218 -21.85 5.27 0.03
N GLN A 219 -21.80 3.98 -0.33
CA GLN A 219 -22.45 2.92 0.44
C GLN A 219 -21.87 2.83 1.85
N GLN A 220 -20.54 2.85 1.96
CA GLN A 220 -19.83 2.87 3.22
C GLN A 220 -18.57 3.74 3.13
N PHE A 221 -17.97 4.06 4.27
CA PHE A 221 -16.68 4.74 4.29
C PHE A 221 -15.97 4.59 5.64
N PHE A 222 -14.64 4.46 5.62
CA PHE A 222 -13.79 4.44 6.80
C PHE A 222 -12.83 5.65 6.78
N THR A 223 -12.72 6.34 7.91
CA THR A 223 -11.71 7.40 8.09
C THR A 223 -11.00 7.27 9.42
N ARG A 224 -9.71 7.66 9.46
CA ARG A 224 -8.99 7.73 10.73
C ARG A 224 -7.94 8.83 10.77
N SER A 225 -7.61 9.33 11.96
CA SER A 225 -6.59 10.38 12.13
C SER A 225 -6.89 11.64 11.31
N CYS A 226 -8.17 12.00 11.08
CA CYS A 226 -8.54 13.13 10.23
C CYS A 226 -9.03 14.36 11.02
N GLU A 227 -8.94 15.52 10.38
CA GLU A 227 -9.49 16.79 10.88
C GLU A 227 -10.39 17.41 9.82
N PHE A 228 -11.71 17.40 10.04
CA PHE A 228 -12.67 18.01 9.11
C PHE A 228 -13.24 19.31 9.70
N GLY A 229 -13.50 20.32 8.87
CA GLY A 229 -14.30 21.47 9.27
C GLY A 229 -15.73 21.06 9.58
N ALA A 230 -16.27 20.18 8.74
CA ALA A 230 -17.49 19.42 8.99
C ALA A 230 -17.48 18.11 8.18
N GLY A 231 -18.14 17.07 8.65
CA GLY A 231 -18.40 15.85 7.88
C GLY A 231 -19.87 15.47 7.97
N ASP A 232 -20.37 14.78 6.94
CA ASP A 232 -21.63 14.05 7.01
C ASP A 232 -21.38 12.53 7.11
N GLN A 233 -22.29 11.71 6.59
CA GLN A 233 -22.21 10.26 6.65
C GLN A 233 -22.55 9.63 5.29
N ALA A 234 -21.92 8.51 5.01
CA ALA A 234 -22.26 7.57 3.93
C ALA A 234 -23.61 6.88 4.21
N VAL A 235 -24.10 6.10 3.22
CA VAL A 235 -25.48 5.62 3.17
C VAL A 235 -25.77 4.45 4.12
N TRP A 236 -24.89 3.44 4.21
CA TRP A 236 -25.13 2.23 5.01
C TRP A 236 -24.25 2.15 6.26
N ASN A 237 -22.95 2.47 6.12
CA ASN A 237 -22.00 2.37 7.23
C ASN A 237 -20.88 3.40 7.11
N THR A 238 -20.79 4.32 8.07
CA THR A 238 -19.65 5.24 8.18
C THR A 238 -18.92 5.03 9.49
N VAL A 239 -17.60 4.87 9.44
CA VAL A 239 -16.76 4.69 10.62
C VAL A 239 -15.65 5.74 10.64
N HIS A 240 -15.55 6.47 11.74
CA HIS A 240 -14.49 7.44 12.02
C HIS A 240 -13.72 7.00 13.28
N VAL A 241 -12.39 7.00 13.22
CA VAL A 241 -11.54 6.61 14.36
C VAL A 241 -10.45 7.65 14.59
N GLY A 242 -10.48 8.31 15.75
CA GLY A 242 -9.55 9.40 16.06
C GLY A 242 -9.66 10.59 15.11
N SER A 243 -10.85 10.82 14.55
CA SER A 243 -11.12 11.94 13.64
C SER A 243 -11.98 13.01 14.34
N SER A 244 -11.77 14.27 13.98
CA SER A 244 -12.53 15.42 14.48
C SER A 244 -13.37 16.07 13.38
N GLY A 245 -14.37 16.87 13.79
CA GLY A 245 -15.31 17.49 12.84
C GLY A 245 -16.38 16.54 12.28
N VAL A 246 -16.51 15.35 12.86
CA VAL A 246 -17.47 14.32 12.46
C VAL A 246 -18.68 14.30 13.40
N PRO A 247 -19.88 13.91 12.94
CA PRO A 247 -21.03 13.76 13.80
C PRO A 247 -20.83 12.71 14.90
N LYS A 248 -21.62 12.81 15.98
CA LYS A 248 -21.61 11.82 17.06
C LYS A 248 -22.17 10.48 16.57
N SER A 249 -21.63 9.39 17.10
CA SER A 249 -22.13 8.03 16.87
C SER A 249 -23.63 7.92 17.11
N HIS A 250 -24.32 7.25 16.19
CA HIS A 250 -25.70 6.85 16.38
C HIS A 250 -26.04 5.58 15.61
N CYS A 251 -26.97 4.80 16.14
CA CYS A 251 -27.47 3.59 15.50
C CYS A 251 -28.83 3.85 14.84
N GLY A 252 -28.97 3.42 13.60
CA GLY A 252 -30.24 3.42 12.88
C GLY A 252 -30.76 4.80 12.51
N ARG A 253 -31.87 4.79 11.76
CA ARG A 253 -32.61 5.97 11.34
C ARG A 253 -33.87 6.09 12.20
N THR A 254 -33.99 7.16 12.99
CA THR A 254 -35.23 7.43 13.75
C THR A 254 -35.83 8.76 13.29
N LYS A 255 -37.08 9.04 13.68
CA LYS A 255 -37.71 10.34 13.37
C LYS A 255 -36.99 11.52 14.04
N THR A 256 -36.23 11.27 15.12
CA THR A 256 -35.52 12.29 15.91
C THR A 256 -34.01 12.29 15.69
N ILE A 257 -33.47 11.25 15.05
CA ILE A 257 -32.06 11.15 14.62
C ILE A 257 -32.07 10.96 13.09
N PRO A 258 -32.09 12.07 12.33
CA PRO A 258 -31.96 12.01 10.89
C PRO A 258 -30.53 11.57 10.51
N GLY A 259 -30.40 10.78 9.44
CA GLY A 259 -29.11 10.31 8.94
C GLY A 259 -28.99 8.78 8.88
N SER A 260 -27.92 8.33 8.25
CA SER A 260 -27.55 6.92 8.13
C SER A 260 -26.69 6.48 9.32
N PRO A 261 -26.68 5.18 9.69
CA PRO A 261 -25.89 4.71 10.82
C PRO A 261 -24.41 5.09 10.70
N MET A 262 -23.84 5.55 11.81
CA MET A 262 -22.42 5.86 11.87
C MET A 262 -21.80 5.64 13.24
N ILE A 263 -20.51 5.33 13.22
CA ILE A 263 -19.68 5.10 14.40
C ILE A 263 -18.54 6.10 14.37
N SER A 264 -18.38 6.85 15.45
CA SER A 264 -17.23 7.69 15.75
C SER A 264 -16.56 7.20 17.03
N ILE A 265 -15.27 6.90 16.94
CA ILE A 265 -14.41 6.47 18.04
C ILE A 265 -13.40 7.60 18.29
N ASP A 266 -13.29 8.06 19.53
CA ASP A 266 -12.55 9.28 19.86
C ASP A 266 -11.06 9.22 19.53
N SER A 267 -10.43 8.04 19.61
CA SER A 267 -8.98 7.89 19.41
C SER A 267 -8.63 6.60 18.67
N VAL A 268 -7.58 6.65 17.85
CA VAL A 268 -6.96 5.46 17.25
C VAL A 268 -6.11 4.77 18.31
N PRO A 269 -6.41 3.52 18.72
CA PRO A 269 -5.72 2.86 19.84
C PRO A 269 -4.21 2.73 19.65
N ILE A 270 -3.78 2.33 18.45
CA ILE A 270 -2.38 2.26 18.04
C ILE A 270 -2.32 2.32 16.53
N VAL A 271 -1.42 3.14 15.99
CA VAL A 271 -1.23 3.31 14.55
C VAL A 271 0.14 3.88 14.26
N ARG A 272 0.64 3.64 13.04
CA ARG A 272 1.74 4.37 12.41
C ARG A 272 1.21 4.83 11.06
N GLU A 273 1.54 6.04 10.64
CA GLU A 273 1.16 6.46 9.28
C GLU A 273 2.06 5.79 8.25
N LYS A 274 1.54 5.59 7.03
CA LYS A 274 2.26 4.89 5.96
C LYS A 274 3.60 5.60 5.65
N PRO A 275 4.71 4.86 5.46
CA PRO A 275 5.97 5.45 5.03
C PRO A 275 5.83 6.26 3.73
N PHE A 276 6.55 7.38 3.65
CA PHE A 276 6.50 8.29 2.52
C PHE A 276 7.89 8.79 2.11
N ILE A 277 8.03 9.18 0.85
CA ILE A 277 9.28 9.65 0.27
C ILE A 277 9.28 11.18 0.28
N SER A 278 10.39 11.80 0.68
CA SER A 278 10.61 13.24 0.54
C SER A 278 11.92 13.55 -0.15
N VAL A 279 12.06 14.79 -0.62
CA VAL A 279 13.31 15.32 -1.18
C VAL A 279 13.58 16.71 -0.60
N ASP A 280 14.82 16.94 -0.16
CA ASP A 280 15.23 18.26 0.34
C ASP A 280 15.70 19.20 -0.78
N SER A 281 16.02 20.45 -0.42
CA SER A 281 16.49 21.46 -1.35
C SER A 281 17.84 21.14 -2.01
N SER A 282 18.64 20.22 -1.44
CA SER A 282 19.88 19.74 -2.04
C SER A 282 19.64 18.63 -3.08
N GLY A 283 18.41 18.14 -3.20
CA GLY A 283 18.04 17.04 -4.07
C GLY A 283 18.23 15.67 -3.43
N LYS A 284 18.48 15.62 -2.11
CA LYS A 284 18.65 14.36 -1.37
C LYS A 284 17.29 13.76 -1.04
N TYR A 285 17.09 12.51 -1.44
CA TYR A 285 15.88 11.74 -1.17
C TYR A 285 16.00 10.98 0.16
N THR A 286 14.88 10.89 0.86
CA THR A 286 14.74 10.12 2.10
C THR A 286 13.43 9.36 2.14
N LEU A 287 13.44 8.16 2.71
CA LEU A 287 12.23 7.43 3.10
C LEU A 287 11.97 7.74 4.57
N ASN A 288 10.79 8.27 4.88
CA ASN A 288 10.41 8.63 6.22
C ASN A 288 9.44 7.59 6.75
N VAL A 289 9.79 6.93 7.84
CA VAL A 289 8.94 5.99 8.57
C VAL A 289 8.42 6.72 9.81
N PRO A 290 7.13 7.09 9.87
CA PRO A 290 6.56 7.75 11.05
C PRO A 290 6.67 6.91 12.32
N GLU A 291 6.67 7.55 13.49
CA GLU A 291 6.64 6.83 14.76
C GLU A 291 5.27 6.16 15.03
N VAL A 292 5.26 5.14 15.88
CA VAL A 292 4.02 4.56 16.40
C VAL A 292 3.38 5.56 17.36
N ARG A 293 2.10 5.86 17.14
CA ARG A 293 1.26 6.67 18.00
C ARG A 293 0.22 5.78 18.69
N ILE A 294 -0.03 6.03 19.96
CA ILE A 294 -0.98 5.29 20.80
C ILE A 294 -2.04 6.27 21.28
N ASN A 295 -3.31 5.85 21.24
CA ASN A 295 -4.48 6.68 21.58
C ASN A 295 -4.44 8.05 20.88
N SER A 296 -4.11 8.05 19.59
CA SER A 296 -3.90 9.27 18.82
C SER A 296 -5.20 9.82 18.23
N THR A 297 -5.22 11.12 18.00
CA THR A 297 -6.33 11.86 17.40
C THR A 297 -5.80 12.85 16.38
N GLY A 298 -6.54 13.08 15.30
CA GLY A 298 -6.19 14.03 14.26
C GLY A 298 -4.92 13.64 13.49
N THR A 299 -4.48 14.56 12.66
CA THR A 299 -3.35 14.34 11.75
C THR A 299 -2.03 14.20 12.51
N SER A 300 -1.08 13.46 11.95
CA SER A 300 0.28 13.32 12.51
C SER A 300 1.14 14.56 12.27
N TRP A 301 0.85 15.31 11.21
CA TRP A 301 1.75 16.33 10.66
C TRP A 301 1.34 17.78 10.97
N ALA A 302 0.06 18.09 11.21
CA ALA A 302 -0.39 19.49 11.28
C ALA A 302 0.18 20.26 12.47
N SER A 303 0.53 19.59 13.56
CA SER A 303 1.20 20.20 14.72
C SER A 303 2.68 20.51 14.50
N GLY A 304 3.29 19.98 13.42
CA GLY A 304 4.73 20.05 13.17
C GLY A 304 5.59 19.22 14.14
N SER A 305 4.98 18.34 14.94
CA SER A 305 5.66 17.53 15.97
C SER A 305 5.82 16.06 15.59
N GLU A 306 5.62 15.71 14.32
CA GLU A 306 5.78 14.35 13.84
C GLU A 306 7.23 13.88 14.00
N LYS A 307 7.44 12.72 14.62
CA LYS A 307 8.75 12.08 14.65
C LYS A 307 8.86 11.04 13.54
N LEU A 308 9.99 11.06 12.85
CA LEU A 308 10.28 10.23 11.70
C LEU A 308 11.60 9.50 11.91
N ASP A 309 11.63 8.21 11.61
CA ASP A 309 12.86 7.50 11.24
C ASP A 309 13.15 7.81 9.76
N THR A 310 14.02 8.78 9.53
CA THR A 310 14.40 9.27 8.21
C THR A 310 15.59 8.48 7.68
N ARG A 311 15.35 7.66 6.66
CA ARG A 311 16.32 6.76 6.03
C ARG A 311 16.84 7.35 4.72
N ASP A 312 18.16 7.41 4.59
CA ASP A 312 18.83 7.87 3.37
C ASP A 312 18.59 6.90 2.22
N PHE A 313 18.23 7.40 1.03
CA PHE A 313 18.02 6.56 -0.15
C PHE A 313 19.23 5.72 -0.57
N SER A 314 20.44 6.04 -0.11
CA SER A 314 21.60 5.16 -0.27
C SER A 314 21.48 3.80 0.43
N LYS A 315 20.50 3.64 1.34
CA LYS A 315 20.13 2.39 2.00
C LYS A 315 18.84 1.77 1.44
N ILE A 316 18.37 2.24 0.29
CA ILE A 316 17.06 1.88 -0.26
C ILE A 316 17.22 1.44 -1.71
N TYR A 317 16.83 0.21 -1.98
CA TYR A 317 16.83 -0.32 -3.34
C TYR A 317 15.54 0.08 -4.06
N VAL A 318 15.66 0.75 -5.20
CA VAL A 318 14.51 1.01 -6.10
C VAL A 318 14.52 -0.04 -7.19
N THR A 319 13.45 -0.83 -7.26
CA THR A 319 13.35 -1.91 -8.24
C THR A 319 13.24 -1.38 -9.66
N LYS A 320 13.65 -2.20 -10.61
CA LYS A 320 13.31 -2.04 -12.04
C LYS A 320 12.23 -3.07 -12.41
N PRO A 321 11.34 -2.79 -13.37
CA PRO A 321 10.35 -3.77 -13.82
C PRO A 321 10.91 -5.12 -14.30
N SER A 322 12.20 -5.17 -14.65
CA SER A 322 12.91 -6.40 -15.04
C SER A 322 13.47 -7.21 -13.86
N ASP A 323 13.38 -6.72 -12.63
CA ASP A 323 13.98 -7.38 -11.47
C ASP A 323 13.25 -8.68 -11.14
N THR A 324 14.03 -9.68 -10.73
CA THR A 324 13.53 -10.99 -10.27
C THR A 324 13.38 -11.02 -8.75
N ALA A 325 12.66 -12.02 -8.25
CA ALA A 325 12.59 -12.29 -6.81
C ALA A 325 13.99 -12.44 -6.18
N ASP A 326 14.93 -13.10 -6.87
CA ASP A 326 16.31 -13.27 -6.40
C ASP A 326 17.04 -11.94 -6.23
N THR A 327 16.94 -11.04 -7.20
CA THR A 327 17.57 -9.71 -7.12
C THR A 327 17.02 -8.93 -5.93
N ILE A 328 15.70 -8.92 -5.75
CA ILE A 328 15.05 -8.19 -4.65
C ILE A 328 15.39 -8.84 -3.30
N ASN A 329 15.38 -10.16 -3.21
CA ASN A 329 15.74 -10.92 -2.01
C ASN A 329 17.20 -10.70 -1.60
N GLN A 330 18.14 -10.54 -2.54
CA GLN A 330 19.51 -10.17 -2.21
C GLN A 330 19.58 -8.82 -1.50
N MET A 331 18.81 -7.83 -1.95
CA MET A 331 18.77 -6.49 -1.34
C MET A 331 18.14 -6.52 0.06
N LEU A 332 17.02 -7.24 0.21
CA LEU A 332 16.39 -7.49 1.51
C LEU A 332 17.34 -8.22 2.47
N PHE A 333 18.02 -9.26 2.00
CA PHE A 333 19.00 -10.01 2.79
C PHE A 333 20.19 -9.12 3.22
N MET A 334 20.60 -8.15 2.40
CA MET A 334 21.62 -7.17 2.74
C MET A 334 21.12 -6.11 3.74
N GLY A 335 19.83 -6.08 4.05
CA GLY A 335 19.21 -5.17 5.01
C GLY A 335 18.84 -3.82 4.43
N LEU A 336 18.72 -3.72 3.11
CA LEU A 336 18.14 -2.55 2.47
C LEU A 336 16.61 -2.60 2.60
N ASP A 337 16.00 -1.41 2.66
CA ASP A 337 14.59 -1.26 2.34
C ASP A 337 14.40 -1.34 0.83
N VAL A 338 13.18 -1.66 0.39
CA VAL A 338 12.84 -1.78 -1.03
C VAL A 338 11.69 -0.86 -1.38
N VAL A 339 11.90 -0.02 -2.39
CA VAL A 339 10.84 0.69 -3.09
C VAL A 339 10.54 -0.04 -4.38
N VAL A 340 9.35 -0.65 -4.47
CA VAL A 340 8.89 -1.35 -5.66
C VAL A 340 8.30 -0.33 -6.62
N SER A 341 9.02 -0.06 -7.70
CA SER A 341 8.58 0.91 -8.71
C SER A 341 7.38 0.40 -9.53
N PRO A 342 6.57 1.29 -10.13
CA PRO A 342 5.34 0.90 -10.81
C PRO A 342 5.60 -0.09 -11.96
N GLY A 343 4.98 -1.26 -11.87
CA GLY A 343 5.10 -2.37 -12.82
C GLY A 343 4.35 -3.61 -12.35
N ILE A 344 4.36 -4.67 -13.17
CA ILE A 344 3.83 -6.00 -12.83
C ILE A 344 5.01 -6.98 -12.77
N TYR A 345 5.25 -7.53 -11.58
CA TYR A 345 6.38 -8.41 -11.27
C TYR A 345 5.88 -9.84 -11.15
N ASN A 346 6.22 -10.67 -12.13
CA ASN A 346 5.91 -12.10 -12.13
C ASN A 346 6.97 -12.84 -11.32
N LEU A 347 6.65 -13.18 -10.07
CA LEU A 347 7.61 -13.72 -9.11
C LEU A 347 7.71 -15.24 -9.23
N THR A 348 8.94 -15.73 -9.34
CA THR A 348 9.27 -17.17 -9.33
C THR A 348 9.57 -17.71 -7.93
N ASP A 349 9.85 -16.83 -6.97
CA ASP A 349 9.99 -17.13 -5.54
C ASP A 349 9.38 -15.97 -4.72
N SER A 350 9.07 -16.23 -3.46
CA SER A 350 8.56 -15.20 -2.54
C SER A 350 9.61 -14.13 -2.25
N LEU A 351 9.18 -12.88 -2.08
CA LEU A 351 10.02 -11.86 -1.44
C LEU A 351 10.09 -12.15 0.06
N LYS A 352 11.30 -12.37 0.58
CA LYS A 352 11.53 -12.83 1.95
C LYS A 352 12.00 -11.68 2.82
N VAL A 353 11.15 -11.26 3.75
CA VAL A 353 11.48 -10.22 4.73
C VAL A 353 11.85 -10.89 6.04
N GLN A 354 13.10 -10.72 6.45
CA GLN A 354 13.68 -11.51 7.55
C GLN A 354 14.41 -10.66 8.60
N LYS A 355 14.41 -9.33 8.45
CA LYS A 355 15.01 -8.42 9.41
C LYS A 355 13.96 -7.47 9.94
N GLU A 356 14.13 -7.09 11.20
CA GLU A 356 13.31 -6.10 11.87
C GLU A 356 13.32 -4.77 11.10
N ASP A 357 12.23 -4.02 11.23
CA ASP A 357 12.06 -2.66 10.72
C ASP A 357 12.19 -2.48 9.19
N GLN A 358 12.32 -3.56 8.42
CA GLN A 358 12.42 -3.48 6.96
C GLN A 358 11.12 -2.99 6.33
N VAL A 359 11.25 -2.10 5.35
CA VAL A 359 10.13 -1.55 4.59
C VAL A 359 10.16 -2.07 3.16
N ILE A 360 9.01 -2.57 2.69
CA ILE A 360 8.70 -2.72 1.27
C ILE A 360 7.58 -1.73 0.93
N LEU A 361 7.91 -0.71 0.14
CA LEU A 361 6.98 0.34 -0.30
C LEU A 361 6.75 0.26 -1.81
N GLY A 362 5.54 -0.06 -2.24
CA GLY A 362 5.12 0.03 -3.63
C GLY A 362 4.71 1.45 -4.03
N LEU A 363 4.97 1.78 -5.30
CA LEU A 363 4.51 3.01 -5.94
C LEU A 363 3.62 2.69 -7.13
N GLY A 364 2.62 3.54 -7.39
CA GLY A 364 1.80 3.46 -8.59
C GLY A 364 1.07 2.14 -8.77
N MET A 365 0.59 1.54 -7.67
CA MET A 365 -0.07 0.23 -7.66
C MET A 365 0.81 -0.90 -8.23
N ALA A 366 2.10 -0.88 -7.91
CA ALA A 366 3.03 -1.95 -8.24
C ALA A 366 2.45 -3.31 -7.84
N THR A 367 2.43 -4.26 -8.78
CA THR A 367 1.73 -5.53 -8.63
C THR A 367 2.72 -6.68 -8.60
N LEU A 368 2.67 -7.50 -7.54
CA LEU A 368 3.44 -8.74 -7.42
C LEU A 368 2.52 -9.93 -7.73
N VAL A 369 2.93 -10.82 -8.64
CA VAL A 369 2.13 -11.97 -9.07
C VAL A 369 2.80 -13.28 -8.66
N SER A 370 2.05 -14.15 -7.99
CA SER A 370 2.49 -15.50 -7.60
C SER A 370 2.51 -16.44 -8.82
N SER A 371 3.57 -16.41 -9.63
CA SER A 371 3.63 -17.16 -10.88
C SER A 371 3.90 -18.66 -10.71
N THR A 372 4.48 -19.08 -9.58
CA THR A 372 4.92 -20.47 -9.32
C THR A 372 4.21 -21.15 -8.14
N GLY A 373 3.10 -20.58 -7.67
CA GLY A 373 2.32 -21.13 -6.54
C GLY A 373 2.95 -20.89 -5.17
N LYS A 374 3.89 -19.95 -5.07
CA LYS A 374 4.46 -19.47 -3.81
C LYS A 374 3.87 -18.12 -3.44
N PRO A 375 3.75 -17.76 -2.15
CA PRO A 375 3.31 -16.43 -1.76
C PRO A 375 4.13 -15.33 -2.46
N CYS A 376 3.53 -14.18 -2.74
CA CYS A 376 4.27 -13.03 -3.26
C CYS A 376 5.29 -12.52 -2.23
N ILE A 377 4.88 -12.50 -0.95
CA ILE A 377 5.70 -12.03 0.17
C ILE A 377 5.58 -13.02 1.32
N GLU A 378 6.72 -13.35 1.93
CA GLU A 378 6.82 -14.09 3.18
C GLU A 378 7.59 -13.23 4.21
N VAL A 379 6.95 -12.89 5.31
CA VAL A 379 7.57 -12.21 6.44
C VAL A 379 7.89 -13.23 7.52
N SER A 380 9.13 -13.21 8.03
CA SER A 380 9.58 -14.08 9.12
C SER A 380 9.07 -13.59 10.49
N ASP A 381 9.47 -14.29 11.55
CA ASP A 381 9.15 -13.94 12.93
C ASP A 381 10.02 -12.78 13.45
N VAL A 382 9.76 -11.58 12.92
CA VAL A 382 10.46 -10.31 13.23
C VAL A 382 9.47 -9.16 13.40
N ASP A 383 9.87 -8.17 14.20
CA ASP A 383 9.08 -6.97 14.53
C ASP A 383 9.28 -5.81 13.54
N GLY A 384 8.39 -4.82 13.58
CA GLY A 384 8.57 -3.52 12.90
C GLY A 384 8.51 -3.51 11.37
N VAL A 385 8.38 -4.67 10.72
CA VAL A 385 8.28 -4.76 9.25
C VAL A 385 7.08 -3.97 8.74
N THR A 386 7.25 -3.26 7.63
CA THR A 386 6.17 -2.53 6.96
C THR A 386 6.04 -2.96 5.50
N ILE A 387 4.86 -3.41 5.10
CA ILE A 387 4.50 -3.68 3.70
C ILE A 387 3.44 -2.66 3.29
N ALA A 388 3.74 -1.85 2.27
CA ALA A 388 2.91 -0.68 1.95
C ALA A 388 2.70 -0.49 0.44
N GLY A 389 1.49 -0.15 0.01
CA GLY A 389 1.20 0.35 -1.34
C GLY A 389 1.38 -0.66 -2.47
N LEU A 390 1.09 -1.94 -2.21
CA LEU A 390 1.30 -3.04 -3.15
C LEU A 390 -0.01 -3.72 -3.55
N MET A 391 -0.07 -4.17 -4.80
CA MET A 391 -1.05 -5.14 -5.23
C MET A 391 -0.46 -6.55 -5.24
N LEU A 392 -1.19 -7.55 -4.75
CA LEU A 392 -0.79 -8.96 -4.81
C LEU A 392 -1.78 -9.73 -5.68
N GLY A 393 -1.29 -10.41 -6.71
CA GLY A 393 -2.09 -11.15 -7.68
C GLY A 393 -1.87 -12.66 -7.61
N ALA A 394 -2.96 -13.43 -7.68
CA ALA A 394 -2.88 -14.87 -7.90
C ALA A 394 -2.36 -15.19 -9.31
N GLY A 395 -1.61 -16.29 -9.42
CA GLY A 395 -1.22 -16.88 -10.70
C GLY A 395 -2.02 -18.16 -11.01
N THR A 396 -1.70 -18.77 -12.15
CA THR A 396 -2.36 -20.00 -12.62
C THR A 396 -1.99 -21.23 -11.78
N VAL A 397 -0.84 -21.20 -11.09
CA VAL A 397 -0.47 -22.22 -10.11
C VAL A 397 -0.99 -21.79 -8.74
N LYS A 398 -1.86 -22.61 -8.15
CA LYS A 398 -2.48 -22.32 -6.85
C LYS A 398 -1.41 -22.12 -5.76
N SER A 399 -1.45 -20.97 -5.08
CA SER A 399 -0.62 -20.71 -3.91
C SER A 399 -1.36 -21.01 -2.59
N PRO A 400 -0.65 -21.30 -1.48
CA PRO A 400 -1.27 -21.44 -0.17
C PRO A 400 -1.75 -20.09 0.38
N SER A 401 -1.02 -19.02 0.10
CA SER A 401 -1.45 -17.64 0.33
C SER A 401 -0.77 -16.70 -0.67
N LEU A 402 -1.17 -15.42 -0.72
CA LEU A 402 -0.45 -14.39 -1.49
C LEU A 402 0.44 -13.50 -0.60
N LEU A 403 0.03 -13.26 0.64
CA LEU A 403 0.88 -12.77 1.72
C LEU A 403 0.87 -13.78 2.87
N LYS A 404 2.06 -14.18 3.32
CA LYS A 404 2.23 -14.95 4.56
C LYS A 404 3.06 -14.15 5.55
N TRP A 405 2.55 -13.98 6.75
CA TRP A 405 3.26 -13.31 7.83
C TRP A 405 3.42 -14.22 9.03
N GLY A 406 4.63 -14.75 9.19
CA GLY A 406 5.01 -15.56 10.34
C GLY A 406 4.86 -17.06 10.19
N THR A 407 5.20 -17.76 11.28
CA THR A 407 5.16 -19.23 11.37
C THR A 407 4.26 -19.79 12.48
N GLY A 408 3.52 -18.93 13.20
CA GLY A 408 2.41 -19.33 14.09
C GLY A 408 2.70 -19.36 15.59
N ASN A 409 3.82 -18.80 16.05
CA ASN A 409 4.16 -18.76 17.49
C ASN A 409 4.83 -17.46 17.95
N PHE A 410 4.98 -16.48 17.08
CA PHE A 410 5.64 -15.24 17.41
C PHE A 410 4.63 -14.19 17.84
N LYS A 411 4.75 -13.73 19.08
CA LYS A 411 3.79 -12.77 19.69
C LYS A 411 3.86 -11.39 19.06
N GLY A 412 5.01 -11.02 18.50
CA GLY A 412 5.31 -9.64 18.11
C GLY A 412 5.47 -8.70 19.30
N ASP A 413 6.00 -7.51 19.02
CA ASP A 413 6.14 -6.41 19.97
C ASP A 413 5.10 -5.33 19.72
N ARG A 414 4.28 -5.03 20.74
CA ARG A 414 3.30 -3.94 20.69
C ARG A 414 3.94 -2.56 20.54
N ALA A 415 5.17 -2.36 21.01
CA ALA A 415 5.90 -1.10 20.84
C ALA A 415 6.49 -0.96 19.43
N ASN A 416 6.71 -2.07 18.73
CA ASN A 416 7.20 -2.11 17.35
C ASN A 416 6.39 -3.10 16.47
N PRO A 417 5.09 -2.87 16.28
CA PRO A 417 4.23 -3.80 15.57
C PRO A 417 4.57 -3.84 14.08
N GLY A 418 4.18 -4.92 13.42
CA GLY A 418 4.19 -5.01 11.96
C GLY A 418 3.06 -4.19 11.34
N PHE A 419 3.28 -3.64 10.15
CA PHE A 419 2.28 -2.83 9.45
C PHE A 419 2.02 -3.29 8.01
N ILE A 420 0.75 -3.29 7.62
CA ILE A 420 0.29 -3.54 6.25
C ILE A 420 -0.58 -2.36 5.81
N HIS A 421 -0.06 -1.49 4.95
CA HIS A 421 -0.78 -0.30 4.47
C HIS A 421 -1.14 -0.41 3.00
N ASP A 422 -2.39 -0.11 2.62
CA ASP A 422 -2.78 -0.05 1.20
C ASP A 422 -2.34 -1.29 0.40
N VAL A 423 -2.53 -2.47 0.99
CA VAL A 423 -2.25 -3.74 0.31
C VAL A 423 -3.55 -4.29 -0.24
N PHE A 424 -3.58 -4.44 -1.56
CA PHE A 424 -4.76 -4.86 -2.29
C PHE A 424 -4.49 -6.21 -2.94
N VAL A 425 -5.31 -7.21 -2.63
CA VAL A 425 -5.14 -8.56 -3.13
C VAL A 425 -6.22 -8.89 -4.13
N ARG A 426 -5.83 -9.47 -5.26
CA ARG A 426 -6.73 -9.87 -6.33
C ARG A 426 -6.54 -11.33 -6.72
N VAL A 427 -7.65 -12.06 -6.75
CA VAL A 427 -7.74 -13.42 -7.32
C VAL A 427 -8.68 -13.37 -8.51
N GLY A 428 -8.11 -13.13 -9.70
CA GLY A 428 -8.86 -12.97 -10.95
C GLY A 428 -8.68 -11.60 -11.60
N GLY A 429 -9.61 -11.19 -12.48
CA GLY A 429 -9.71 -9.82 -13.00
C GLY A 429 -8.91 -9.56 -14.29
N THR A 430 -7.59 -9.74 -14.26
CA THR A 430 -6.73 -9.53 -15.45
C THR A 430 -6.56 -10.76 -16.34
N ASN A 431 -7.09 -11.90 -15.91
CA ASN A 431 -7.11 -13.14 -16.70
C ASN A 431 -8.45 -13.29 -17.40
N ASP A 432 -8.50 -14.16 -18.41
CA ASP A 432 -9.76 -14.72 -18.91
C ASP A 432 -9.97 -16.04 -18.17
N VAL A 433 -10.99 -16.09 -17.31
CA VAL A 433 -11.32 -17.28 -16.53
C VAL A 433 -11.43 -18.56 -17.39
N ASN A 434 -11.88 -18.47 -18.64
CA ASN A 434 -12.08 -19.63 -19.51
C ASN A 434 -10.79 -20.14 -20.15
N VAL A 435 -9.70 -19.37 -20.07
CA VAL A 435 -8.41 -19.68 -20.71
C VAL A 435 -7.32 -19.91 -19.69
N ASN A 436 -7.23 -19.04 -18.69
CA ASN A 436 -6.14 -18.99 -17.73
C ASN A 436 -6.65 -18.60 -16.33
N GLU A 437 -7.52 -19.44 -15.78
CA GLU A 437 -7.98 -19.32 -14.39
C GLU A 437 -6.81 -19.24 -13.40
N VAL A 438 -6.93 -18.36 -12.40
CA VAL A 438 -5.94 -18.16 -11.34
C VAL A 438 -6.51 -18.56 -9.99
N SER A 439 -5.67 -18.96 -9.03
CA SER A 439 -6.20 -19.40 -7.73
C SER A 439 -5.22 -19.24 -6.58
N THR A 440 -5.77 -19.19 -5.37
CA THR A 440 -5.02 -19.25 -4.10
C THR A 440 -5.90 -19.88 -3.03
N GLU A 441 -5.34 -20.43 -1.96
CA GLU A 441 -6.16 -20.87 -0.82
C GLU A 441 -6.59 -19.68 0.04
N LEU A 442 -5.62 -18.84 0.45
CA LEU A 442 -5.81 -17.64 1.27
C LEU A 442 -5.33 -16.38 0.53
N MET A 443 -5.99 -15.23 0.65
CA MET A 443 -5.37 -14.00 0.15
C MET A 443 -4.24 -13.55 1.09
N ILE A 444 -4.52 -13.47 2.38
CA ILE A 444 -3.56 -13.11 3.42
C ILE A 444 -3.66 -14.10 4.58
N ASP A 445 -2.50 -14.57 5.06
CA ASP A 445 -2.36 -15.43 6.22
C ASP A 445 -1.45 -14.77 7.27
N LEU A 446 -2.05 -14.33 8.38
CA LEU A 446 -1.37 -13.67 9.50
C LEU A 446 -1.22 -14.61 10.69
N GLN A 447 -0.02 -15.14 10.86
CA GLN A 447 0.29 -16.12 11.91
C GLN A 447 1.00 -15.48 13.12
N ASN A 448 1.56 -14.27 12.96
CA ASN A 448 2.20 -13.54 14.05
C ASN A 448 1.26 -12.51 14.67
N GLY A 449 1.48 -12.25 15.97
CA GLY A 449 0.75 -11.22 16.70
C GLY A 449 1.29 -9.80 16.48
N ASN A 450 0.58 -8.81 17.03
CA ASN A 450 0.91 -7.38 16.94
C ASN A 450 1.14 -6.89 15.50
N ILE A 451 0.26 -7.27 14.59
CA ILE A 451 0.22 -6.76 13.21
C ILE A 451 -0.95 -5.81 13.06
N ILE A 452 -0.73 -4.67 12.41
CA ILE A 452 -1.74 -3.67 12.12
C ILE A 452 -1.95 -3.60 10.61
N GLY A 453 -3.13 -4.04 10.16
CA GLY A 453 -3.62 -3.81 8.81
C GLY A 453 -4.35 -2.48 8.72
N ASP A 454 -4.07 -1.72 7.67
CA ASP A 454 -4.58 -0.38 7.50
C ASP A 454 -4.86 -0.06 6.02
N ASN A 455 -6.15 -0.11 5.68
CA ASN A 455 -6.69 -0.11 4.32
C ASN A 455 -6.27 -1.36 3.52
N LEU A 456 -7.01 -2.45 3.70
CA LEU A 456 -6.84 -3.69 2.94
C LEU A 456 -8.07 -3.95 2.09
N TRP A 457 -7.87 -4.33 0.83
CA TRP A 457 -8.94 -4.85 -0.01
C TRP A 457 -8.57 -6.22 -0.58
N LEU A 458 -9.33 -7.24 -0.19
CA LEU A 458 -9.10 -8.64 -0.54
C LEU A 458 -10.24 -9.13 -1.44
N TRP A 459 -10.00 -9.12 -2.75
CA TRP A 459 -11.04 -9.28 -3.75
C TRP A 459 -10.82 -10.53 -4.61
N ARG A 460 -11.75 -11.50 -4.49
CA ARG A 460 -11.90 -12.54 -5.49
C ARG A 460 -12.79 -11.97 -6.58
N ALA A 461 -12.31 -12.01 -7.82
CA ALA A 461 -12.95 -11.27 -8.90
C ALA A 461 -14.39 -11.73 -9.16
N ASP A 462 -15.34 -10.80 -9.08
CA ASP A 462 -16.72 -10.97 -9.58
C ASP A 462 -16.84 -10.61 -11.07
N HIS A 463 -15.84 -9.91 -11.63
CA HIS A 463 -15.70 -9.64 -13.06
C HIS A 463 -14.22 -9.58 -13.47
N ASP A 464 -13.94 -9.82 -14.74
CA ASP A 464 -12.61 -9.80 -15.35
C ASP A 464 -12.64 -9.12 -16.72
N GLN A 465 -11.48 -9.08 -17.40
CA GLN A 465 -11.34 -8.48 -18.73
C GLN A 465 -12.25 -9.10 -19.80
N SER A 466 -12.77 -10.30 -19.57
CA SER A 466 -13.66 -11.03 -20.47
C SER A 466 -15.16 -10.87 -20.11
N GLY A 467 -15.46 -10.34 -18.93
CA GLY A 467 -16.81 -10.06 -18.47
C GLY A 467 -17.07 -10.51 -17.04
N GLN A 468 -18.27 -10.98 -16.76
CA GLN A 468 -18.67 -11.39 -15.41
C GLN A 468 -18.14 -12.78 -15.05
N VAL A 469 -17.74 -12.99 -13.80
CA VAL A 469 -17.14 -14.22 -13.28
C VAL A 469 -18.15 -14.97 -12.40
N TYR A 470 -18.41 -16.24 -12.71
CA TYR A 470 -19.44 -17.05 -12.04
C TYR A 470 -18.94 -18.47 -11.70
N GLY A 471 -19.81 -19.30 -11.10
CA GLY A 471 -19.60 -20.75 -11.02
C GLY A 471 -18.43 -21.22 -10.16
N GLY A 472 -17.93 -20.37 -9.24
CA GLY A 472 -16.78 -20.70 -8.39
C GLY A 472 -15.42 -20.46 -9.05
N ALA A 473 -15.42 -19.83 -10.23
CA ALA A 473 -14.22 -19.47 -10.96
C ALA A 473 -13.20 -18.64 -10.16
N ASN A 474 -11.94 -18.68 -10.57
CA ASN A 474 -10.82 -18.11 -9.84
C ASN A 474 -10.83 -18.53 -8.35
N PRO A 475 -10.68 -19.84 -8.04
CA PRO A 475 -10.93 -20.35 -6.68
C PRO A 475 -10.09 -19.66 -5.60
N CYS A 476 -10.77 -19.19 -4.56
CA CYS A 476 -10.19 -18.69 -3.32
C CYS A 476 -11.08 -19.09 -2.14
N SER A 477 -10.55 -19.85 -1.18
CA SER A 477 -11.35 -20.33 -0.05
C SER A 477 -11.63 -19.20 0.93
N THR A 478 -10.58 -18.51 1.39
CA THR A 478 -10.69 -17.48 2.43
C THR A 478 -9.90 -16.24 2.07
N GLY A 479 -10.42 -15.06 2.39
CA GLY A 479 -9.72 -13.80 2.15
C GLY A 479 -8.61 -13.61 3.16
N LEU A 480 -8.99 -13.36 4.42
CA LEU A 480 -8.06 -13.15 5.52
C LEU A 480 -8.13 -14.28 6.55
N ASN A 481 -6.99 -14.85 6.90
CA ASN A 481 -6.82 -15.69 8.09
C ASN A 481 -5.97 -14.97 9.13
N VAL A 482 -6.45 -14.89 10.38
CA VAL A 482 -5.73 -14.29 11.51
C VAL A 482 -5.60 -15.29 12.64
N ASP A 483 -4.42 -15.88 12.78
CA ASP A 483 -4.06 -16.75 13.90
C ASP A 483 -3.26 -16.00 14.98
N GLY A 484 -2.64 -14.88 14.62
CA GLY A 484 -1.88 -14.03 15.54
C GLY A 484 -2.74 -13.23 16.52
N ASP A 485 -2.25 -13.12 17.76
CA ASP A 485 -2.84 -12.29 18.82
C ASP A 485 -2.64 -10.78 18.59
N ASP A 486 -3.51 -9.94 19.15
CA ASP A 486 -3.37 -8.48 19.17
C ASP A 486 -3.26 -7.84 17.76
N VAL A 487 -3.80 -8.51 16.74
CA VAL A 487 -3.91 -7.98 15.38
C VAL A 487 -5.02 -6.91 15.32
N ILE A 488 -4.80 -5.83 14.59
CA ILE A 488 -5.78 -4.74 14.44
C ILE A 488 -6.00 -4.46 12.96
N MET A 489 -7.25 -4.26 12.55
CA MET A 489 -7.62 -3.96 11.16
C MET A 489 -8.41 -2.65 11.06
N TYR A 490 -7.81 -1.64 10.44
CA TYR A 490 -8.49 -0.39 10.07
C TYR A 490 -8.86 -0.41 8.58
N GLY A 491 -10.13 -0.22 8.24
CA GLY A 491 -10.58 -0.25 6.84
C GLY A 491 -10.30 -1.59 6.14
N LEU A 492 -10.90 -2.67 6.63
CA LEU A 492 -10.80 -4.01 6.03
C LEU A 492 -11.99 -4.29 5.10
N PHE A 493 -11.70 -4.52 3.83
CA PHE A 493 -12.68 -4.84 2.79
C PHE A 493 -12.34 -6.23 2.23
N VAL A 494 -13.25 -7.20 2.33
CA VAL A 494 -13.01 -8.57 1.86
C VAL A 494 -14.25 -9.10 1.15
N GLU A 495 -14.07 -9.62 -0.07
CA GLU A 495 -15.19 -9.85 -0.97
C GLU A 495 -15.08 -11.18 -1.75
N HIS A 496 -16.23 -11.81 -1.93
CA HIS A 496 -16.51 -12.89 -2.89
C HIS A 496 -15.74 -14.20 -2.73
N THR A 497 -15.10 -14.49 -1.61
CA THR A 497 -14.44 -15.79 -1.38
C THR A 497 -15.44 -16.96 -1.41
N LEU A 498 -14.99 -18.18 -1.73
CA LEU A 498 -15.86 -19.36 -1.81
C LEU A 498 -16.30 -19.92 -0.45
N LYS A 499 -15.57 -19.59 0.63
CA LYS A 499 -15.92 -19.98 2.00
C LYS A 499 -16.04 -18.74 2.88
N ASN A 500 -15.00 -18.41 3.66
CA ASN A 500 -15.05 -17.34 4.64
C ASN A 500 -14.42 -16.07 4.07
N LEU A 501 -15.05 -14.91 4.23
CA LEU A 501 -14.37 -13.66 3.95
C LEU A 501 -13.18 -13.49 4.91
N VAL A 502 -13.44 -13.66 6.21
CA VAL A 502 -12.44 -13.54 7.27
C VAL A 502 -12.59 -14.71 8.24
N THR A 503 -11.46 -15.31 8.63
CA THR A 503 -11.35 -16.21 9.79
C THR A 503 -10.46 -15.55 10.82
N TRP A 504 -10.91 -15.48 12.08
CA TRP A 504 -10.17 -14.85 13.16
C TRP A 504 -10.09 -15.79 14.36
N ASN A 505 -8.90 -16.32 14.61
CA ASN A 505 -8.60 -17.28 15.68
C ASN A 505 -7.72 -16.66 16.79
N GLY A 506 -6.92 -15.65 16.46
CA GLY A 506 -6.06 -14.96 17.41
C GLY A 506 -6.83 -14.13 18.45
N GLU A 507 -6.28 -14.02 19.65
CA GLU A 507 -6.92 -13.35 20.77
C GLU A 507 -6.77 -11.82 20.71
N ARG A 508 -7.72 -11.10 21.31
CA ARG A 508 -7.69 -9.62 21.48
C ARG A 508 -7.62 -8.81 20.18
N GLY A 509 -7.97 -9.44 19.05
CA GLY A 509 -8.08 -8.77 17.75
C GLY A 509 -9.12 -7.64 17.76
N ARG A 510 -8.93 -6.64 16.88
CA ARG A 510 -9.82 -5.47 16.77
C ARG A 510 -10.10 -5.05 15.34
#